data_AF-A0A6I2FSB3-F1
#
_entry.id   AF-A0A6I2FSB3-F1
#
_cell.length_a   1.000
_cell.length_b   1.000
_cell.length_c   1.000
_cell.angle_alpha   90.00
_cell.angle_beta   90.00
_cell.angle_gamma   90.00
#
_symmetry.space_group_name_H-M   'P 1'
#
loop_
_entity.id
_entity.type
_entity.pdbx_description
1 polymer ?
#
loop_
_entity_poly.entity_id
_entity_poly.type
_entity_poly.pdbx_seq_one_letter_code
_entity_poly.pdbx_strand_id
1 'polypeptide(L)' 'MPADEAGRERMARAHHALAAPLREALAERGDPDPVLTADLIDGALGRAIDRLDGGADFRRVQSITLAFVQRAIGLSNNQE' A
#
# COMPACT_ATOMS: atom_id res chain seq x y z
N MET A 1 28.30 10.99 -4.65
CA MET A 1 27.19 11.95 -4.65
C MET A 1 26.64 12.02 -3.24
N PRO A 2 26.68 13.16 -2.52
CA PRO A 2 25.90 13.26 -1.30
C PRO A 2 24.43 13.13 -1.74
N ALA A 3 23.75 12.09 -1.26
CA ALA A 3 22.36 11.87 -1.60
C ALA A 3 21.56 13.11 -1.17
N ASP A 4 20.70 13.62 -2.05
CA ASP A 4 19.84 14.79 -1.79
C ASP A 4 18.90 14.49 -0.61
N GLU A 5 19.39 14.69 0.61
CA GLU A 5 18.68 14.42 1.87
C GLU A 5 17.37 15.22 1.93
N ALA A 6 17.44 16.49 1.52
CA ALA A 6 16.27 17.36 1.45
C ALA A 6 15.25 16.86 0.43
N GLY A 7 15.69 16.28 -0.69
CA GLY A 7 14.85 15.60 -1.67
C GLY A 7 14.18 14.35 -1.10
N ARG A 8 14.95 13.50 -0.42
CA ARG A 8 14.42 12.29 0.22
C ARG A 8 13.38 12.63 1.28
N GLU A 9 13.64 13.62 2.12
CA GLU A 9 12.67 14.09 3.11
C GLU A 9 11.41 14.67 2.48
N ARG A 10 11.52 15.47 1.40
CA ARG A 10 10.34 15.97 0.68
C ARG A 10 9.51 14.84 0.09
N MET A 11 10.16 13.85 -0.52
CA MET A 11 9.47 12.70 -1.08
C MET A 11 8.80 11.87 0.02
N ALA A 12 9.48 11.62 1.13
CA ALA A 12 8.91 10.94 2.28
C ALA A 12 7.68 11.68 2.85
N ARG A 13 7.74 13.01 2.99
CA ARG A 13 6.60 13.83 3.44
C ARG A 13 5.44 13.80 2.45
N ALA A 14 5.70 13.89 1.16
CA ALA A 14 4.67 13.82 0.12
C ALA A 14 4.00 12.43 0.09
N HIS A 15 4.80 11.38 0.17
CA HIS A 15 4.32 10.00 0.22
C HIS A 15 3.48 9.73 1.47
N HIS A 16 3.94 10.21 2.63
CA HIS A 16 3.17 10.19 3.87
C HIS A 16 1.81 10.92 3.69
N ALA A 17 1.79 12.11 3.09
CA ALA A 17 0.54 12.83 2.85
C ALA A 17 -0.45 12.07 1.95
N LEU A 18 0.04 11.33 0.94
CA LEU A 18 -0.80 10.50 0.07
C LEU A 18 -1.44 9.33 0.82
N ALA A 19 -0.75 8.76 1.81
CA ALA A 19 -1.25 7.67 2.62
C ALA A 19 -2.18 8.14 3.77
N ALA A 20 -2.35 9.45 3.99
CA ALA A 20 -3.15 9.96 5.10
C ALA A 20 -4.63 9.51 5.07
N PRO A 21 -5.35 9.56 3.93
CA PRO A 21 -6.75 9.13 3.88
C PRO A 21 -6.94 7.64 4.19
N LEU A 22 -5.99 6.79 3.78
CA LEU A 22 -6.05 5.35 4.08
C LEU A 22 -5.84 5.10 5.57
N ARG A 23 -4.90 5.81 6.21
CA ARG A 23 -4.63 5.69 7.64
C ARG A 23 -5.80 6.16 8.49
N GLU A 24 -6.45 7.25 8.10
CA GLU A 24 -7.68 7.74 8.74
C GLU A 24 -8.79 6.68 8.65
N ALA A 25 -9.04 6.13 7.47
CA ALA A 25 -10.05 5.08 7.30
C ALA A 25 -9.73 3.81 8.10
N LEU A 26 -8.46 3.42 8.19
CA LEU A 26 -8.04 2.27 9.01
C LEU A 26 -8.21 2.54 10.51
N ALA A 27 -7.92 3.76 10.98
CA ALA A 27 -8.12 4.16 12.36
C ALA A 27 -9.61 4.18 12.73
N GLU A 28 -10.48 4.73 11.88
CA GLU A 28 -11.93 4.73 12.07
C GLU A 28 -12.51 3.30 12.15
N ARG A 29 -11.89 2.36 11.44
CA ARG A 29 -12.25 0.94 11.43
C ARG A 29 -11.74 0.17 12.66
N GLY A 30 -10.91 0.78 13.50
CA GLY A 30 -10.32 0.15 14.69
C GLY A 30 -9.13 -0.76 14.38
N ASP A 31 -8.40 -0.49 13.28
CA ASP A 31 -7.15 -1.21 13.00
C ASP A 31 -6.14 -1.00 14.15
N PRO A 32 -5.49 -2.06 14.65
CA PRO A 32 -4.59 -1.95 15.79
C PRO A 32 -3.32 -1.13 15.50
N ASP A 33 -2.92 -1.06 14.23
CA ASP A 33 -1.82 -0.21 13.77
C ASP A 33 -2.12 0.34 12.36
N PRO A 34 -2.92 1.42 12.26
CA PRO A 34 -3.34 2.00 10.99
C PRO A 34 -2.17 2.44 10.12
N VAL A 35 -1.06 2.86 10.73
CA VAL A 35 0.14 3.32 10.03
C VAL A 35 0.84 2.13 9.38
N LEU A 36 1.15 1.10 10.17
CA LEU A 36 1.79 -0.11 9.66
C LEU A 36 0.95 -0.78 8.58
N THR A 37 -0.37 -0.89 8.78
CA THR A 37 -1.28 -1.50 7.80
C THR A 37 -1.29 -0.70 6.48
N ALA A 38 -1.29 0.63 6.54
CA ALA A 38 -1.21 1.46 5.33
C ALA A 38 0.14 1.32 4.61
N ASP A 39 1.25 1.30 5.33
CA ASP A 39 2.60 1.13 4.76
C ASP A 39 2.75 -0.23 4.07
N LEU A 40 2.17 -1.29 4.66
CA LEU A 40 2.14 -2.63 4.05
C LEU A 40 1.32 -2.68 2.76
N ILE A 41 0.17 -1.99 2.72
CA ILE A 41 -0.66 -1.86 1.51
C ILE A 41 0.10 -1.11 0.43
N ASP A 42 0.72 0.02 0.77
CA ASP A 42 1.49 0.82 -0.19
C ASP A 42 2.67 0.01 -0.77
N GLY A 43 3.44 -0.69 0.07
CA GLY A 43 4.52 -1.56 -0.39
C GLY A 43 4.05 -2.75 -1.24
N ALA A 44 2.79 -3.18 -1.12
CA ALA A 44 2.19 -4.18 -2.00
C ALA A 44 1.76 -3.58 -3.35
N LEU A 45 1.22 -2.35 -3.34
CA LEU A 45 0.87 -1.60 -4.54
C LEU A 45 2.11 -1.24 -5.36
N GLY A 46 3.19 -0.76 -4.74
CA GLY A 46 4.46 -0.48 -5.43
C GLY A 46 4.99 -1.73 -6.15
N ARG A 47 5.01 -2.88 -5.46
CA ARG A 47 5.40 -4.16 -6.07
C ARG A 47 4.43 -4.69 -7.13
N ALA A 48 3.18 -4.23 -7.15
CA ALA A 48 2.22 -4.55 -8.20
C ALA A 48 2.50 -3.70 -9.45
N ILE A 49 2.77 -2.41 -9.27
CA ILE A 49 3.15 -1.47 -10.33
C ILE A 49 4.43 -1.97 -11.02
N ASP A 50 5.48 -2.28 -10.26
CA ASP A 50 6.75 -2.79 -10.82
C ASP A 50 6.55 -4.04 -11.70
N ARG A 51 5.60 -4.92 -11.32
CA ARG A 51 5.29 -6.13 -12.10
C ARG A 51 4.54 -5.81 -13.38
N LEU A 52 3.60 -4.88 -13.34
CA LEU A 52 2.87 -4.42 -14.52
C LEU A 52 3.81 -3.74 -15.50
N ASP A 53 4.69 -2.87 -15.02
CA ASP A 53 5.72 -2.23 -15.83
C ASP A 53 6.71 -3.25 -16.43
N GLY A 54 6.97 -4.33 -15.72
CA GLY A 54 7.71 -5.51 -16.20
C GLY A 54 6.96 -6.41 -17.19
N GLY A 55 5.73 -6.06 -17.58
CA GLY A 55 4.93 -6.79 -18.56
C GLY A 55 4.14 -7.98 -18.00
N ALA A 56 3.96 -8.06 -16.68
CA ALA A 56 3.12 -9.10 -16.08
C ALA A 56 1.63 -8.92 -16.46
N ASP A 57 0.90 -10.03 -16.51
CA ASP A 57 -0.54 -10.02 -16.78
C ASP A 57 -1.32 -9.25 -15.69
N PHE A 58 -2.14 -8.29 -16.13
CA PHE A 58 -2.93 -7.43 -15.25
C PHE A 58 -3.87 -8.21 -14.35
N ARG A 59 -4.60 -9.20 -14.90
CA ARG A 59 -5.60 -9.96 -14.13
C ARG A 59 -4.95 -10.74 -12.99
N ARG A 60 -3.80 -11.35 -13.27
CA ARG A 60 -3.01 -12.07 -12.28
C ARG A 60 -2.48 -11.14 -11.19
N VAL A 61 -1.88 -10.01 -11.56
CA VAL A 61 -1.35 -9.04 -10.59
C VAL A 61 -2.49 -8.46 -9.74
N GLN A 62 -3.61 -8.07 -10.36
CA GLN A 62 -4.79 -7.56 -9.68
C GLN A 62 -5.32 -8.54 -8.63
N SER A 63 -5.50 -9.82 -9.00
CA SER A 63 -6.04 -10.84 -8.10
C SER A 63 -5.16 -11.06 -6.86
N ILE A 64 -3.84 -11.15 -7.06
CA ILE A 64 -2.88 -11.38 -5.96
C ILE A 64 -2.84 -10.17 -5.02
N THR A 65 -2.76 -8.96 -5.59
CA THR A 65 -2.70 -7.72 -4.81
C THR A 65 -4.00 -7.50 -4.03
N LEU A 66 -5.17 -7.72 -4.65
CA LEU A 66 -6.45 -7.61 -3.97
C LEU A 66 -6.56 -8.61 -2.81
N ALA A 67 -6.19 -9.87 -3.02
CA ALA A 67 -6.22 -10.89 -1.98
C ALA A 67 -5.26 -10.56 -0.82
N PHE A 68 -4.13 -9.91 -1.10
CA PHE A 68 -3.23 -9.41 -0.05
C PHE A 68 -3.85 -8.27 0.74
N VAL A 69 -4.37 -7.23 0.06
CA VAL A 69 -4.98 -6.06 0.70
C VAL A 69 -6.15 -6.49 1.57
N GLN A 70 -7.05 -7.34 1.05
CA GLN A 70 -8.18 -7.89 1.80
C GLN A 70 -7.74 -8.56 3.11
N ARG A 71 -6.69 -9.38 3.07
CA ARG A 71 -6.11 -10.00 4.29
C ARG A 71 -5.50 -8.96 5.23
N ALA A 72 -4.80 -7.97 4.71
CA ALA A 72 -4.17 -6.90 5.51
C ALA A 72 -5.21 -6.10 6.30
N ILE A 73 -6.38 -5.86 5.71
CA ILE A 73 -7.48 -5.16 6.38
C ILE A 73 -8.51 -6.11 7.00
N GLY A 74 -8.19 -7.40 7.17
CA GLY A 74 -9.10 -8.36 7.80
C GLY A 74 -10.44 -8.55 7.08
N LEU A 75 -10.57 -8.12 5.83
CA LEU A 75 -11.69 -8.48 4.96
C LEU A 75 -11.45 -9.93 4.52
N SER A 76 -11.83 -10.88 5.37
CA SER A 76 -11.92 -12.27 4.94
C SER A 76 -13.04 -12.37 3.92
N ASN A 77 -12.74 -12.85 2.71
CA ASN A 77 -13.77 -13.21 1.73
C ASN A 77 -14.62 -14.33 2.35
N ASN A 78 -15.77 -13.98 2.92
CA ASN A 78 -16.89 -14.92 2.99
C ASN A 78 -17.35 -15.12 1.54
N GLN A 79 -16.71 -16.06 0.87
CA GLN A 79 -17.20 -16.67 -0.35
C GLN A 79 -17.39 -18.14 0.00
N GLU A 80 -18.57 -18.42 0.57
CA GLU A 80 -19.23 -19.72 0.40
C GLU A 80 -19.66 -19.87 -1.07
#